data_AF-A0A0E0C757-F1
#
_entry.id   AF-A0A0E0C757-F1
#
_cell.length_a   1.000
_cell.length_b   1.000
_cell.length_c   1.000
_cell.angle_alpha   90.00
_cell.angle_beta   90.00
_cell.angle_gamma   90.00
#
_symmetry.space_group_name_H-M   'P 1'
#
loop_
_entity.id
_entity.type
_entity.pdbx_description
1 polymer ?
#
loop_
_entity_poly.entity_id
_entity_poly.type
_entity_poly.pdbx_seq_one_letter_code
_entity_poly.pdbx_strand_id
1 'polypeptide(L)'
;MERLKVMRNLCEVLGIDFWEKMEELDIDPKVEEMDDETSQRVNLAVELLENTKRSRFLKIKELGLRLIELRSVMIDQEIDFANVVCFIDAASEDLITQEKALSSRFLNKIKCEVSQLEQLSANRLKEKNLRIKTKIRELLKCTHLTGNEVEIDLEKEVLEELKVQKEMLKVEVERRSDIVIRAEIWRKSVDQLEALQKGSKNTNKMELMRCELLAKRIEGIKNILVEMVQTWEEKYDSPFSYNGDHLLTILNADAKPSSSEAEGMQKQKAEGQVPAQDLKSLLTPHPKLRRTPRVPVPLEEHVPLQLHVVAPLLLVPPAGAPPPMAQAAQAVQELPAPLPLPDVPVQAGSPPTMNQPVQQEPAKSADFYNAEVSPGDEETGSINVSSDNDDSDDSDYLP
;
A
#
# COMPACT_ATOMS: atom_id res chain seq x y z
N MET A 1 30.46 -51.97 -1.66
CA MET A 1 31.26 -50.99 -2.44
C MET A 1 30.45 -50.04 -3.34
N GLU A 2 29.57 -50.51 -4.23
CA GLU A 2 28.80 -49.62 -5.13
C GLU A 2 27.89 -48.63 -4.38
N ARG A 3 27.20 -49.08 -3.31
CA ARG A 3 26.36 -48.20 -2.47
C ARG A 3 27.15 -47.09 -1.75
N LEU A 4 28.41 -47.33 -1.39
CA LEU A 4 29.29 -46.28 -0.83
C LEU A 4 29.62 -45.19 -1.86
N LYS A 5 29.72 -45.54 -3.16
CA LYS A 5 29.88 -44.56 -4.24
C LYS A 5 28.62 -43.71 -4.38
N VAL A 6 27.44 -44.34 -4.33
CA VAL A 6 26.15 -43.62 -4.33
C VAL A 6 26.07 -42.67 -3.13
N MET A 7 26.42 -43.15 -1.93
CA MET A 7 26.46 -42.33 -0.72
C MET A 7 27.40 -41.12 -0.86
N ARG A 8 28.61 -41.32 -1.42
CA ARG A 8 29.56 -40.22 -1.68
C ARG A 8 28.97 -39.16 -2.61
N ASN A 9 28.39 -39.56 -3.74
CA ASN A 9 27.80 -38.64 -4.70
C ASN A 9 26.62 -37.86 -4.06
N LEU A 10 25.81 -38.53 -3.24
CA LEU A 10 24.74 -37.87 -2.49
C LEU A 10 25.29 -36.85 -1.49
N CYS A 11 26.34 -37.19 -0.75
CA CYS A 11 27.01 -36.27 0.18
C CYS A 11 27.56 -35.04 -0.55
N GLU A 12 28.19 -35.21 -1.72
CA GLU A 12 28.70 -34.10 -2.54
C GLU A 12 27.59 -33.12 -2.96
N VAL A 13 26.47 -33.63 -3.50
CA VAL A 13 25.32 -32.79 -3.91
C VAL A 13 24.66 -32.10 -2.71
N LEU A 14 24.53 -32.81 -1.59
CA LEU A 14 23.92 -32.30 -0.35
C LEU A 14 24.86 -31.41 0.46
N GLY A 15 26.14 -31.31 0.08
CA GLY A 15 27.17 -30.61 0.83
C GLY A 15 27.36 -31.15 2.25
N ILE A 16 27.22 -32.47 2.43
CA ILE A 16 27.46 -33.19 3.69
C ILE A 16 28.87 -33.77 3.61
N ASP A 17 29.62 -33.75 4.71
CA ASP A 17 30.95 -34.35 4.73
C ASP A 17 30.83 -35.88 4.70
N PHE A 18 31.42 -36.49 3.66
CA PHE A 18 31.35 -37.94 3.48
C PHE A 18 32.10 -38.71 4.58
N TRP A 19 33.19 -38.15 5.10
CA TRP A 19 34.00 -38.81 6.14
C TRP A 19 33.32 -38.73 7.49
N GLU A 20 32.73 -37.58 7.83
CA GLU A 20 31.86 -37.44 9.00
C GLU A 20 30.71 -38.45 8.94
N LYS A 21 30.11 -38.63 7.74
CA LYS A 21 29.03 -39.61 7.57
C LYS A 21 29.49 -41.07 7.68
N MET A 22 30.71 -41.39 7.24
CA MET A 22 31.31 -42.71 7.43
C MET A 22 31.62 -43.00 8.90
N GLU A 23 32.10 -42.00 9.64
CA GLU A 23 32.35 -42.08 11.08
C GLU A 23 31.05 -42.27 11.87
N GLU A 24 29.97 -41.53 11.53
CA GLU A 24 28.64 -41.71 12.13
C GLU A 24 28.11 -43.14 11.96
N LEU A 25 28.47 -43.79 10.85
CA LEU A 25 28.06 -45.15 10.54
C LEU A 25 29.03 -46.20 11.06
N ASP A 26 30.10 -45.83 11.78
CA ASP A 26 31.16 -46.72 12.30
C ASP A 26 31.74 -47.64 11.21
N ILE A 27 32.14 -47.03 10.08
CA ILE A 27 32.72 -47.74 8.92
C ILE A 27 34.18 -47.32 8.76
N ASP A 28 35.11 -48.29 8.79
CA ASP A 28 36.51 -48.03 8.49
C ASP A 28 36.68 -47.60 7.02
N PRO A 29 37.33 -46.47 6.74
CA PRO A 29 37.71 -46.04 5.38
C PRO A 29 38.40 -47.12 4.52
N LYS A 30 39.06 -48.10 5.15
CA LYS A 30 39.82 -49.18 4.50
C LYS A 30 39.04 -50.49 4.40
N VAL A 31 37.76 -50.52 4.73
CA VAL A 31 36.97 -51.76 4.66
C VAL A 31 36.90 -52.27 3.21
N GLU A 32 37.45 -53.46 2.95
CA GLU A 32 37.44 -54.10 1.62
C GLU A 32 36.17 -54.94 1.41
N GLU A 33 35.68 -55.59 2.48
CA GLU A 33 34.43 -56.36 2.51
C GLU A 33 33.54 -55.87 3.67
N MET A 34 32.24 -55.72 3.40
CA MET A 34 31.25 -55.27 4.39
C MET A 34 30.44 -56.48 4.85
N ASP A 35 30.23 -56.60 6.16
CA ASP A 35 29.25 -57.55 6.70
C ASP A 35 27.81 -57.10 6.42
N ASP A 36 26.85 -58.00 6.64
CA ASP A 36 25.45 -57.75 6.35
C ASP A 36 24.89 -56.57 7.18
N GLU A 37 25.37 -56.40 8.42
CA GLU A 37 24.94 -55.32 9.30
C GLU A 37 25.45 -53.94 8.83
N THR A 38 26.72 -53.85 8.43
CA THR A 38 27.30 -52.63 7.82
C THR A 38 26.63 -52.33 6.48
N SER A 39 26.32 -53.36 5.68
CA SER A 39 25.56 -53.22 4.43
C SER A 39 24.18 -52.62 4.66
N GLN A 40 23.45 -53.09 5.67
CA GLN A 40 22.15 -52.53 6.05
C GLN A 40 22.27 -51.07 6.52
N ARG A 41 23.25 -50.74 7.37
CA ARG A 41 23.51 -49.35 7.81
C ARG A 41 23.76 -48.40 6.64
N VAL A 42 24.59 -48.81 5.67
CA VAL A 42 24.86 -48.01 4.46
C VAL A 42 23.60 -47.85 3.61
N ASN A 43 22.79 -48.90 3.45
CA ASN A 43 21.55 -48.82 2.69
C ASN A 43 20.57 -47.82 3.31
N LEU A 44 20.38 -47.87 4.62
CA LEU A 44 19.53 -46.92 5.35
C LEU A 44 20.05 -45.48 5.23
N ALA A 45 21.37 -45.29 5.32
CA ALA A 45 21.97 -43.97 5.15
C ALA A 45 21.77 -43.41 3.74
N VAL A 46 21.91 -44.25 2.70
CA VAL A 46 21.64 -43.88 1.31
C VAL A 46 20.18 -43.48 1.13
N GLU A 47 19.23 -44.27 1.64
CA GLU A 47 17.79 -43.95 1.58
C GLU A 47 17.47 -42.61 2.27
N LEU A 48 18.07 -42.35 3.44
CA LEU A 48 17.90 -41.09 4.15
C LEU A 48 18.45 -39.89 3.35
N LEU A 49 19.61 -40.06 2.72
CA LEU A 49 20.23 -39.04 1.88
C LEU A 49 19.41 -38.78 0.60
N GLU A 50 18.88 -39.82 -0.04
CA GLU A 50 17.97 -39.70 -1.19
C GLU A 50 16.69 -38.93 -0.82
N ASN A 51 16.08 -39.26 0.32
CA ASN A 51 14.93 -38.53 0.85
C ASN A 51 15.26 -37.07 1.14
N THR A 52 16.44 -36.81 1.72
CA THR A 52 16.93 -35.44 1.98
C THR A 52 17.14 -34.68 0.68
N LYS A 53 17.73 -35.31 -0.34
CA LYS A 53 17.94 -34.75 -1.67
C LYS A 53 16.62 -34.33 -2.30
N ARG A 54 15.64 -35.24 -2.34
CA ARG A 54 14.30 -34.97 -2.85
C ARG A 54 13.62 -33.82 -2.11
N SER A 55 13.63 -33.87 -0.77
CA SER A 55 13.00 -32.84 0.06
C SER A 55 13.61 -31.45 -0.19
N ARG A 56 14.93 -31.33 -0.23
CA ARG A 56 15.62 -30.06 -0.49
C ARG A 56 15.40 -29.57 -1.92
N PHE A 57 15.40 -30.47 -2.90
CA PHE A 57 15.11 -30.14 -4.29
C PHE A 57 13.72 -29.52 -4.43
N LEU A 58 12.68 -30.19 -3.92
CA LEU A 58 11.31 -29.67 -3.95
C LEU A 58 11.20 -28.32 -3.23
N LYS A 59 11.88 -28.17 -2.09
CA LYS A 59 11.83 -26.91 -1.34
C LYS A 59 12.53 -25.76 -2.05
N ILE A 60 13.67 -26.01 -2.69
CA ILE A 60 14.36 -25.00 -3.52
C ILE A 60 13.49 -24.62 -4.71
N LYS A 61 12.80 -25.59 -5.32
CA LYS A 61 11.89 -25.34 -6.44
C LYS A 61 10.72 -24.43 -6.04
N GLU A 62 10.07 -24.74 -4.92
CA GLU A 62 8.99 -23.92 -4.33
C GLU A 62 9.47 -22.49 -4.02
N LEU A 63 10.60 -22.37 -3.32
CA LEU A 63 11.17 -21.07 -2.98
C LEU A 63 11.64 -20.29 -4.22
N GLY A 64 12.15 -20.99 -5.24
CA GLY A 64 12.57 -20.40 -6.50
C GLY A 64 11.41 -19.80 -7.28
N LEU A 65 10.28 -20.51 -7.36
CA LEU A 65 9.04 -19.96 -7.94
C LEU A 65 8.58 -18.71 -7.18
N ARG A 66 8.61 -18.77 -5.85
CA ARG A 66 8.26 -17.62 -5.00
C ARG A 66 9.18 -16.42 -5.23
N LEU A 67 10.48 -16.67 -5.41
CA LEU A 67 11.47 -15.65 -5.71
C LEU A 67 11.23 -14.99 -7.09
N ILE A 68 10.74 -15.74 -8.09
CA ILE A 68 10.32 -15.20 -9.39
C ILE A 68 9.11 -14.25 -9.23
N GLU A 69 8.10 -14.63 -8.44
CA GLU A 69 6.93 -13.77 -8.18
C GLU A 69 7.33 -12.44 -7.51
N LEU A 70 8.23 -12.53 -6.52
CA LEU A 70 8.71 -11.37 -5.76
C LEU A 70 9.71 -10.52 -6.54
N ARG A 71 10.30 -11.04 -7.63
CA ARG A 71 11.30 -10.34 -8.45
C ARG A 71 10.80 -9.04 -9.07
N SER A 72 9.49 -8.87 -9.22
CA SER A 72 8.90 -7.57 -9.61
C SER A 72 9.26 -6.41 -8.64
N VAL A 73 9.78 -6.74 -7.44
CA VAL A 73 10.07 -5.78 -6.37
C VAL A 73 11.54 -5.30 -6.35
N MET A 74 12.58 -6.04 -6.81
CA MET A 74 13.98 -5.55 -6.88
C MET A 74 14.91 -6.22 -7.94
N ILE A 75 15.97 -5.48 -8.30
CA ILE A 75 16.88 -5.65 -9.46
C ILE A 75 18.31 -6.12 -9.10
N ASP A 76 18.74 -6.05 -7.83
CA ASP A 76 20.14 -6.32 -7.47
C ASP A 76 20.29 -7.70 -6.82
N GLN A 77 21.12 -8.57 -7.42
CA GLN A 77 21.23 -9.99 -7.05
C GLN A 77 22.48 -10.26 -6.20
N GLU A 78 22.29 -10.85 -5.02
CA GLU A 78 23.34 -11.58 -4.30
C GLU A 78 23.20 -13.11 -4.46
N ILE A 79 22.08 -13.59 -5.01
CA ILE A 79 21.84 -15.01 -5.35
C ILE A 79 22.21 -15.29 -6.81
N ASP A 80 22.90 -16.41 -7.05
CA ASP A 80 23.09 -16.96 -8.39
C ASP A 80 21.75 -17.48 -8.95
N PHE A 81 21.02 -16.57 -9.58
CA PHE A 81 19.68 -16.82 -10.11
C PHE A 81 19.69 -17.89 -11.21
N ALA A 82 20.80 -18.07 -11.92
CA ALA A 82 20.91 -19.10 -12.95
C ALA A 82 20.72 -20.50 -12.35
N ASN A 83 21.35 -20.76 -11.20
CA ASN A 83 21.18 -22.03 -10.50
C ASN A 83 19.73 -22.24 -10.04
N VAL A 84 19.08 -21.20 -9.49
CA VAL A 84 17.66 -21.26 -9.08
C VAL A 84 16.75 -21.61 -10.26
N VAL A 85 16.96 -20.98 -11.41
CA VAL A 85 16.20 -21.28 -12.64
C VAL A 85 16.45 -22.71 -13.11
N CYS A 86 17.70 -23.18 -13.10
CA CYS A 86 18.02 -24.58 -13.44
C CYS A 86 17.31 -25.59 -12.53
N PHE A 87 17.14 -25.31 -11.23
CA PHE A 87 16.38 -26.17 -10.33
C PHE A 87 14.87 -26.15 -10.63
N ILE A 88 14.32 -25.01 -11.04
CA ILE A 88 12.90 -24.88 -11.42
C ILE A 88 12.59 -25.71 -12.67
N ASP A 89 13.46 -25.61 -13.67
CA ASP A 89 13.31 -26.26 -14.98
C ASP A 89 13.67 -27.76 -14.94
N ALA A 90 14.41 -28.21 -13.92
CA ALA A 90 14.74 -29.62 -13.76
C ALA A 90 13.47 -30.49 -13.54
N ALA A 91 13.36 -31.56 -14.33
CA ALA A 91 12.24 -32.49 -14.26
C ALA A 91 12.28 -33.42 -13.02
N SER A 92 13.47 -33.71 -12.49
CA SER A 92 13.69 -34.60 -11.34
C SER A 92 14.93 -34.16 -10.54
N GLU A 93 14.98 -34.50 -9.25
CA GLU A 93 16.19 -34.36 -8.41
C GLU A 93 17.39 -35.13 -8.97
N ASP A 94 17.18 -36.16 -9.79
CA ASP A 94 18.25 -36.99 -10.36
C ASP A 94 19.16 -36.21 -11.30
N LEU A 95 18.62 -35.19 -11.97
CA LEU A 95 19.37 -34.30 -12.87
C LEU A 95 20.33 -33.37 -12.11
N ILE A 96 20.18 -33.29 -10.78
CA ILE A 96 21.03 -32.46 -9.94
C ILE A 96 22.23 -33.29 -9.48
N THR A 97 23.36 -33.02 -10.11
CA THR A 97 24.65 -33.68 -9.87
C THR A 97 25.75 -32.71 -9.43
N GLN A 98 25.49 -31.41 -9.47
CA GLN A 98 26.45 -30.37 -9.09
C GLN A 98 26.74 -30.41 -7.58
N GLU A 99 28.01 -30.24 -7.22
CA GLU A 99 28.45 -30.21 -5.81
C GLU A 99 27.76 -29.08 -5.04
N LYS A 100 27.32 -29.35 -3.81
CA LYS A 100 26.66 -28.41 -2.89
C LYS A 100 25.40 -27.73 -3.43
N ALA A 101 24.88 -28.18 -4.59
CA ALA A 101 23.67 -27.68 -5.22
C ALA A 101 22.44 -27.73 -4.31
N LEU A 102 22.36 -28.75 -3.45
CA LEU A 102 21.28 -28.94 -2.48
C LEU A 102 21.81 -28.84 -1.04
N SER A 103 22.86 -28.05 -0.83
CA SER A 103 23.42 -27.83 0.50
C SER A 103 22.47 -27.05 1.42
N SER A 104 22.54 -27.33 2.73
CA SER A 104 21.80 -26.57 3.74
C SER A 104 22.10 -25.08 3.66
N ARG A 105 23.36 -24.72 3.37
CA ARG A 105 23.81 -23.34 3.19
C ARG A 105 23.08 -22.67 2.03
N PHE A 106 23.01 -23.33 0.87
CA PHE A 106 22.32 -22.78 -0.30
C PHE A 106 20.81 -22.65 -0.07
N LEU A 107 20.17 -23.69 0.48
CA LEU A 107 18.75 -23.64 0.83
C LEU A 107 18.44 -22.49 1.81
N ASN A 108 19.27 -22.30 2.84
CA ASN A 108 19.09 -21.21 3.81
C ASN A 108 19.31 -19.84 3.18
N LYS A 109 20.24 -19.70 2.23
CA LYS A 109 20.43 -18.46 1.47
C LYS A 109 19.17 -18.08 0.71
N ILE A 110 18.57 -19.02 -0.03
CA ILE A 110 17.31 -18.77 -0.76
C ILE A 110 16.17 -18.43 0.20
N LYS A 111 16.02 -19.17 1.31
CA LYS A 111 14.99 -18.87 2.33
C LYS A 111 15.13 -17.46 2.89
N CYS A 112 16.36 -17.05 3.22
CA CYS A 112 16.65 -15.72 3.73
C CYS A 112 16.26 -14.64 2.73
N GLU A 113 16.64 -14.81 1.46
CA GLU A 113 16.32 -13.86 0.40
C GLU A 113 14.81 -13.74 0.17
N VAL A 114 14.09 -14.87 0.08
CA VAL A 114 12.62 -14.87 -0.05
C VAL A 114 11.99 -14.10 1.12
N SER A 115 12.40 -14.38 2.36
CA SER A 115 11.88 -13.70 3.54
C SER A 115 12.14 -12.18 3.52
N GLN A 116 13.34 -11.77 3.10
CA GLN A 116 13.68 -10.35 2.98
C GLN A 116 12.83 -9.66 1.91
N LEU A 117 12.67 -10.29 0.75
CA LEU A 117 11.86 -9.76 -0.35
C LEU A 117 10.37 -9.66 0.01
N GLU A 118 9.83 -10.63 0.75
CA GLU A 118 8.45 -10.58 1.24
C GLU A 118 8.25 -9.42 2.22
N GLN A 119 9.19 -9.24 3.14
CA GLN A 119 9.15 -8.12 4.09
C GLN A 119 9.25 -6.77 3.36
N LEU A 120 10.16 -6.64 2.39
CA LEU A 120 10.29 -5.44 1.56
C LEU A 120 9.02 -5.16 0.75
N SER A 121 8.42 -6.19 0.16
CA SER A 121 7.16 -6.09 -0.59
C SER A 121 6.01 -5.61 0.30
N ALA A 122 5.84 -6.22 1.48
CA ALA A 122 4.84 -5.83 2.46
C ALA A 122 5.04 -4.38 2.95
N ASN A 123 6.28 -3.99 3.25
CA ASN A 123 6.60 -2.63 3.67
C ASN A 123 6.31 -1.62 2.56
N ARG A 124 6.66 -1.92 1.32
CA ARG A 124 6.36 -1.06 0.17
C ARG A 124 4.87 -0.92 -0.08
N LEU A 125 4.08 -1.98 0.11
CA LEU A 125 2.62 -1.92 0.02
C LEU A 125 2.02 -1.05 1.14
N LYS A 126 2.47 -1.25 2.38
CA LYS A 126 2.07 -0.42 3.54
C LYS A 126 2.38 1.05 3.30
N GLU A 127 3.55 1.36 2.75
CA GLU A 127 3.93 2.73 2.42
C GLU A 127 3.01 3.34 1.36
N LYS A 128 2.68 2.61 0.30
CA LYS A 128 1.72 3.06 -0.73
C LYS A 128 0.35 3.32 -0.12
N ASN A 129 -0.16 2.41 0.70
CA ASN A 129 -1.44 2.58 1.39
C ASN A 129 -1.42 3.83 2.27
N LEU A 130 -0.37 4.03 3.07
CA LEU A 130 -0.25 5.21 3.93
C LEU A 130 -0.23 6.50 3.12
N ARG A 131 0.51 6.54 2.01
CA ARG A 131 0.54 7.70 1.10
C ARG A 131 -0.85 8.02 0.53
N ILE A 132 -1.62 7.01 0.14
CA ILE A 132 -2.99 7.21 -0.36
C ILE A 132 -3.92 7.66 0.77
N LYS A 133 -3.89 7.02 1.94
CA LYS A 133 -4.69 7.43 3.11
C LYS A 133 -4.40 8.89 3.50
N THR A 134 -3.15 9.31 3.49
CA THR A 134 -2.78 10.72 3.70
C THR A 134 -3.36 11.63 2.62
N LYS A 135 -3.32 11.21 1.36
CA LYS A 135 -3.95 11.98 0.28
C LYS A 135 -5.47 12.10 0.42
N ILE A 136 -6.14 11.03 0.85
CA ILE A 136 -7.57 11.04 1.16
C ILE A 136 -7.88 12.03 2.29
N ARG A 137 -7.08 12.04 3.38
CA ARG A 137 -7.24 13.02 4.48
C ARG A 137 -7.05 14.46 4.01
N GLU A 138 -6.06 14.72 3.15
CA GLU A 138 -5.88 16.04 2.53
C GLU A 138 -7.10 16.45 1.70
N LEU A 139 -7.61 15.55 0.88
CA LEU A 139 -8.77 15.82 0.03
C LEU A 139 -10.04 16.07 0.88
N LEU A 140 -10.32 15.25 1.90
CA LEU A 140 -11.41 15.47 2.86
C LEU A 140 -11.32 16.84 3.54
N LYS A 141 -10.11 17.23 3.95
CA LYS A 141 -9.87 18.54 4.54
C LYS A 141 -10.15 19.67 3.55
N CYS A 142 -9.71 19.51 2.30
CA CYS A 142 -9.94 20.50 1.25
C CYS A 142 -11.38 20.57 0.78
N THR A 143 -12.18 19.53 0.93
CA THR A 143 -13.62 19.54 0.63
C THR A 143 -14.49 19.93 1.82
N HIS A 144 -13.91 20.07 3.01
CA HIS A 144 -14.63 20.20 4.29
C HIS A 144 -15.67 19.09 4.49
N LEU A 145 -15.36 17.89 4.01
CA LEU A 145 -16.18 16.69 4.21
C LEU A 145 -15.68 15.87 5.38
N THR A 146 -16.60 15.19 6.03
CA THR A 146 -16.30 14.11 6.95
C THR A 146 -16.28 12.77 6.21
N GLY A 147 -15.52 11.79 6.73
CA GLY A 147 -15.46 10.46 6.12
C GLY A 147 -16.83 9.79 6.02
N ASN A 148 -17.71 10.03 6.98
CA ASN A 148 -19.05 9.45 7.04
C ASN A 148 -19.98 9.99 5.93
N GLU A 149 -19.85 11.26 5.55
CA GLU A 149 -20.67 11.89 4.51
C GLU A 149 -20.43 11.32 3.11
N VAL A 150 -19.25 10.74 2.89
CA VAL A 150 -18.84 10.16 1.60
C VAL A 150 -18.46 8.68 1.70
N GLU A 151 -18.85 8.02 2.79
CA GLU A 151 -18.63 6.58 3.01
C GLU A 151 -17.16 6.17 2.85
N ILE A 152 -16.24 7.02 3.34
CA ILE A 152 -14.81 6.76 3.29
C ILE A 152 -14.35 6.07 4.55
N ASP A 153 -13.96 4.83 4.37
CA ASP A 153 -13.28 4.02 5.36
C ASP A 153 -11.76 4.03 5.13
N LEU A 154 -11.04 4.68 6.05
CA LEU A 154 -9.57 4.73 6.06
C LEU A 154 -8.94 3.50 6.72
N GLU A 155 -9.71 2.60 7.32
CA GLU A 155 -9.21 1.37 7.94
C GLU A 155 -8.84 0.35 6.86
N LYS A 156 -9.45 0.43 5.68
CA LYS A 156 -9.15 -0.40 4.51
C LYS A 156 -7.65 -0.56 4.24
N GLU A 157 -7.24 -1.80 3.99
CA GLU A 157 -5.84 -2.16 3.68
C GLU A 157 -5.65 -2.55 2.20
N VAL A 158 -6.74 -2.71 1.45
CA VAL A 158 -6.70 -3.02 0.03
C VAL A 158 -6.38 -1.75 -0.77
N LEU A 159 -5.23 -1.74 -1.45
CA LEU A 159 -4.71 -0.57 -2.17
C LEU A 159 -5.68 -0.07 -3.25
N GLU A 160 -6.33 -0.99 -3.96
CA GLU A 160 -7.27 -0.71 -5.05
C GLU A 160 -8.53 0.00 -4.52
N GLU A 161 -9.05 -0.42 -3.37
CA GLU A 161 -10.21 0.22 -2.74
C GLU A 161 -9.87 1.65 -2.29
N LEU A 162 -8.69 1.86 -1.70
CA LEU A 162 -8.21 3.19 -1.33
C LEU A 162 -8.03 4.10 -2.55
N LYS A 163 -7.57 3.56 -3.70
CA LYS A 163 -7.47 4.33 -4.95
C LYS A 163 -8.86 4.77 -5.42
N VAL A 164 -9.85 3.89 -5.37
CA VAL A 164 -11.24 4.23 -5.75
C VAL A 164 -11.79 5.35 -4.88
N GLN A 165 -11.66 5.25 -3.55
CA GLN A 165 -12.07 6.31 -2.62
C GLN A 165 -11.38 7.65 -2.90
N LYS A 166 -10.07 7.62 -3.22
CA LYS A 166 -9.32 8.82 -3.59
C LYS A 166 -9.87 9.46 -4.87
N GLU A 167 -10.17 8.69 -5.90
CA GLU A 167 -10.69 9.26 -7.16
C GLU A 167 -12.13 9.79 -6.98
N MET A 168 -12.96 9.11 -6.18
CA MET A 168 -14.27 9.64 -5.79
C MET A 168 -14.15 11.02 -5.11
N LEU A 169 -13.19 11.18 -4.19
CA LEU A 169 -12.96 12.48 -3.55
C LEU A 169 -12.48 13.57 -4.51
N LYS A 170 -11.70 13.23 -5.54
CA LYS A 170 -11.30 14.24 -6.54
C LYS A 170 -12.49 14.78 -7.31
N VAL A 171 -13.41 13.90 -7.71
CA VAL A 171 -14.67 14.30 -8.33
C VAL A 171 -15.44 15.22 -7.39
N GLU A 172 -15.45 14.90 -6.10
CA GLU A 172 -16.12 15.73 -5.11
C GLU A 172 -15.44 17.10 -4.92
N VAL A 173 -14.10 17.17 -4.91
CA VAL A 173 -13.34 18.43 -4.92
C VAL A 173 -13.76 19.30 -6.09
N GLU A 174 -13.81 18.76 -7.29
CA GLU A 174 -14.22 19.51 -8.49
C GLU A 174 -15.69 19.96 -8.41
N ARG A 175 -16.57 19.11 -7.86
CA ARG A 175 -18.01 19.40 -7.74
C ARG A 175 -18.30 20.59 -6.83
N ARG A 176 -17.52 20.77 -5.76
CA ARG A 176 -17.78 21.80 -4.72
C ARG A 176 -16.71 22.88 -4.59
N SER A 177 -15.68 22.88 -5.44
CA SER A 177 -14.51 23.76 -5.28
C SER A 177 -14.88 25.23 -5.18
N ASP A 178 -15.83 25.70 -5.99
CA ASP A 178 -16.15 27.13 -6.08
C ASP A 178 -16.82 27.65 -4.81
N ILE A 179 -17.70 26.85 -4.21
CA ILE A 179 -18.35 27.18 -2.93
C ILE A 179 -17.31 27.13 -1.81
N VAL A 180 -16.50 26.06 -1.75
CA VAL A 180 -15.47 25.90 -0.71
C VAL A 180 -14.44 27.03 -0.75
N ILE A 181 -13.88 27.34 -1.92
CA ILE A 181 -12.89 28.42 -2.07
C ILE A 181 -13.47 29.75 -1.58
N ARG A 182 -14.72 30.05 -1.92
CA ARG A 182 -15.36 31.30 -1.51
C ARG A 182 -15.67 31.30 -0.01
N ALA A 183 -16.07 30.17 0.57
CA ALA A 183 -16.29 30.01 2.00
C ALA A 183 -14.99 30.23 2.79
N GLU A 184 -13.85 29.70 2.31
CA GLU A 184 -12.53 29.92 2.89
C GLU A 184 -12.11 31.40 2.84
N ILE A 185 -12.37 32.08 1.72
CA ILE A 185 -12.10 33.52 1.58
C ILE A 185 -12.96 34.32 2.57
N TRP A 186 -14.24 33.98 2.69
CA TRP A 186 -15.15 34.62 3.63
C TRP A 186 -14.67 34.43 5.08
N ARG A 187 -14.38 33.19 5.50
CA ARG A 187 -13.88 32.86 6.84
C ARG A 187 -12.63 33.66 7.19
N LYS A 188 -11.61 33.65 6.31
CA LYS A 188 -10.37 34.41 6.52
C LYS A 188 -10.60 35.92 6.60
N SER A 189 -11.57 36.44 5.86
CA SER A 189 -11.92 37.86 5.91
C SER A 189 -12.58 38.20 7.25
N VAL A 190 -13.45 37.33 7.77
CA VAL A 190 -14.06 37.45 9.10
C VAL A 190 -12.98 37.42 10.20
N ASP A 191 -12.07 36.44 10.16
CA ASP A 191 -10.96 36.33 11.12
C ASP A 191 -10.08 37.61 11.11
N GLN A 192 -9.82 38.15 9.91
CA GLN A 192 -9.07 39.40 9.77
C GLN A 192 -9.81 40.60 10.37
N LEU A 193 -11.13 40.69 10.19
CA LEU A 193 -11.93 41.76 10.77
C LEU A 193 -11.94 41.66 12.30
N GLU A 194 -12.12 40.45 12.85
CA GLU A 194 -12.10 40.21 14.28
C GLU A 194 -10.74 40.57 14.91
N ALA A 195 -9.64 40.21 14.25
CA ALA A 195 -8.29 40.57 14.69
C ALA A 195 -8.08 42.10 14.73
N LEU A 196 -8.57 42.82 13.70
CA LEU A 196 -8.51 44.28 13.66
C LEU A 196 -9.35 44.92 14.77
N GLN A 197 -10.55 44.39 15.03
CA GLN A 197 -11.43 44.87 16.10
C GLN A 197 -10.84 44.63 17.50
N LYS A 198 -10.20 43.48 17.75
CA LYS A 198 -9.54 43.17 19.03
C LYS A 198 -8.33 44.08 19.31
N GLY A 199 -7.58 44.47 18.27
CA GLY A 199 -6.49 45.43 18.35
C GLY A 199 -6.94 46.89 18.51
N SER A 200 -8.23 47.17 18.30
CA SER A 200 -8.78 48.53 18.16
C SER A 200 -9.11 49.23 19.49
N LYS A 201 -8.23 49.18 20.48
CA LYS A 201 -8.45 49.88 21.76
C LYS A 201 -8.19 51.40 21.70
N ASN A 202 -7.48 51.88 20.66
CA ASN A 202 -7.20 53.31 20.38
C ASN A 202 -7.10 53.56 18.85
N THR A 203 -8.14 53.23 18.08
CA THR A 203 -8.05 53.31 16.60
C THR A 203 -8.09 54.73 16.07
N ASN A 204 -7.20 55.01 15.12
CA ASN A 204 -7.29 56.21 14.32
C ASN A 204 -8.41 56.06 13.26
N LYS A 205 -8.86 57.17 12.68
CA LYS A 205 -9.94 57.20 11.66
C LYS A 205 -9.68 56.27 10.46
N MET A 206 -8.41 56.05 10.10
CA MET A 206 -8.03 55.22 8.97
C MET A 206 -8.26 53.73 9.25
N GLU A 207 -7.98 53.27 10.47
CA GLU A 207 -8.22 51.88 10.89
C GLU A 207 -9.71 51.56 10.98
N LEU A 208 -10.53 52.50 11.46
CA LEU A 208 -11.98 52.36 11.46
C LEU A 208 -12.52 52.23 10.04
N MET A 209 -12.10 53.12 9.13
CA MET A 209 -12.50 53.09 7.72
C MET A 209 -12.06 51.78 7.03
N ARG A 210 -10.88 51.25 7.40
CA ARG A 210 -10.41 49.94 6.92
C ARG A 210 -11.30 48.79 7.41
N CYS A 211 -11.73 48.81 8.67
CA CYS A 211 -12.65 47.82 9.22
C CYS A 211 -14.01 47.88 8.53
N GLU A 212 -14.58 49.07 8.34
CA GLU A 212 -15.86 49.25 7.66
C GLU A 212 -15.84 48.76 6.21
N LEU A 213 -14.79 49.06 5.46
CA LEU A 213 -14.62 48.57 4.09
C LEU A 213 -14.50 47.04 4.05
N LEU A 214 -13.78 46.44 4.99
CA LEU A 214 -13.65 44.99 5.09
C LEU A 214 -14.99 44.33 5.47
N ALA A 215 -15.74 44.91 6.41
CA ALA A 215 -17.07 44.43 6.79
C ALA A 215 -18.06 44.44 5.60
N LYS A 216 -18.10 45.54 4.83
CA LYS A 216 -18.91 45.62 3.59
C LYS A 216 -18.52 44.55 2.58
N ARG A 217 -17.22 44.27 2.43
CA ARG A 217 -16.72 43.22 1.54
C ARG A 217 -17.13 41.83 2.02
N ILE A 218 -17.03 41.55 3.32
CA ILE A 218 -17.46 40.29 3.93
C ILE A 218 -18.94 40.04 3.65
N GLU A 219 -19.79 41.04 3.85
CA GLU A 219 -21.22 40.95 3.59
C GLU A 219 -21.51 40.65 2.11
N GLY A 220 -20.79 41.30 1.20
CA GLY A 220 -20.89 41.00 -0.24
C GLY A 220 -20.53 39.56 -0.57
N ILE A 221 -19.47 39.00 0.04
CA ILE A 221 -19.07 37.60 -0.17
C ILE A 221 -20.10 36.65 0.44
N LYS A 222 -20.64 36.97 1.63
CA LYS A 222 -21.68 36.19 2.31
C LYS A 222 -22.94 36.07 1.45
N ASN A 223 -23.42 37.18 0.89
CA ASN A 223 -24.63 37.16 0.06
C ASN A 223 -24.47 36.26 -1.19
N ILE A 224 -23.31 36.34 -1.86
CA ILE A 224 -22.99 35.46 -2.99
C ILE A 224 -22.91 34.00 -2.55
N LEU A 225 -22.32 33.73 -1.38
CA LEU A 225 -22.24 32.36 -0.85
C LEU A 225 -23.61 31.77 -0.56
N VAL A 226 -24.52 32.53 0.04
CA VAL A 226 -25.89 32.08 0.32
C VAL A 226 -26.60 31.66 -0.97
N GLU A 227 -26.53 32.49 -2.02
CA GLU A 227 -27.13 32.19 -3.32
C GLU A 227 -26.51 30.93 -3.97
N MET A 228 -25.18 30.82 -3.95
CA MET A 228 -24.46 29.65 -4.50
C MET A 228 -24.82 28.35 -3.75
N VAL A 229 -24.92 28.40 -2.42
CA VAL A 229 -25.27 27.24 -1.61
C VAL A 229 -26.72 26.84 -1.83
N GLN A 230 -27.67 27.78 -1.84
CA GLN A 230 -29.07 27.48 -2.15
C GLN A 230 -29.22 26.80 -3.51
N THR A 231 -28.55 27.33 -4.55
CA THR A 231 -28.55 26.73 -5.88
C THR A 231 -27.96 25.32 -5.89
N TRP A 232 -26.94 25.06 -5.06
CA TRP A 232 -26.34 23.73 -4.93
C TRP A 232 -27.29 22.76 -4.24
N GLU A 233 -27.93 23.17 -3.15
CA GLU A 233 -28.86 22.32 -2.39
C GLU A 233 -30.10 21.99 -3.21
N GLU A 234 -30.63 22.94 -3.97
CA GLU A 234 -31.72 22.71 -4.93
C GLU A 234 -31.32 21.69 -6.01
N LYS A 235 -30.06 21.73 -6.47
CA LYS A 235 -29.55 20.83 -7.52
C LYS A 235 -29.31 19.40 -7.02
N TYR A 236 -28.84 19.24 -5.79
CA TYR A 236 -28.40 17.94 -5.25
C TYR A 236 -29.32 17.37 -4.17
N ASP A 237 -30.41 18.07 -3.83
CA ASP A 237 -31.42 17.68 -2.83
C ASP A 237 -30.82 17.23 -1.49
N SER A 238 -29.78 17.95 -1.06
CA SER A 238 -29.03 17.67 0.15
C SER A 238 -28.47 18.98 0.70
N PRO A 239 -28.39 19.16 2.03
CA PRO A 239 -27.74 20.33 2.60
C PRO A 239 -26.24 20.32 2.29
N PHE A 240 -25.66 21.51 2.08
CA PHE A 240 -24.24 21.68 1.86
C PHE A 240 -23.50 21.57 3.20
N SER A 241 -22.81 20.46 3.38
CA SER A 241 -21.93 20.20 4.52
C SER A 241 -20.64 21.03 4.44
N TYR A 242 -20.23 21.62 5.56
CA TYR A 242 -18.94 22.26 5.75
C TYR A 242 -18.42 21.90 7.15
N ASN A 243 -17.41 21.03 7.21
CA ASN A 243 -16.85 20.44 8.43
C ASN A 243 -17.88 19.68 9.29
N GLY A 244 -18.90 19.08 8.66
CA GLY A 244 -20.00 18.38 9.34
C GLY A 244 -21.19 19.26 9.71
N ASP A 245 -21.09 20.58 9.54
CA ASP A 245 -22.17 21.53 9.79
C ASP A 245 -22.79 22.03 8.48
N HIS A 246 -24.06 22.41 8.51
CA HIS A 246 -24.73 22.99 7.34
C HIS A 246 -24.26 24.44 7.10
N LEU A 247 -23.66 24.73 5.93
CA LEU A 247 -22.99 26.00 5.66
C LEU A 247 -23.91 27.22 5.75
N LEU A 248 -25.18 27.15 5.31
CA LEU A 248 -26.12 28.27 5.48
C LEU A 248 -26.37 28.60 6.96
N THR A 249 -26.37 27.59 7.82
CA THR A 249 -26.53 27.79 9.27
C THR A 249 -25.35 28.60 9.83
N ILE A 250 -24.13 28.28 9.40
CA ILE A 250 -22.91 29.01 9.79
C ILE A 250 -22.98 30.47 9.30
N LEU A 251 -23.32 30.69 8.02
CA LEU A 251 -23.39 32.03 7.43
C LEU A 251 -24.44 32.91 8.13
N ASN A 252 -25.53 32.31 8.61
CA ASN A 252 -26.62 33.01 9.29
C ASN A 252 -26.40 33.19 10.80
N ALA A 253 -25.56 32.36 11.44
CA ALA A 253 -25.26 32.47 12.86
C ALA A 253 -24.53 33.79 13.21
N ASP A 254 -23.70 34.31 12.30
CA ASP A 254 -22.99 35.60 12.48
C ASP A 254 -23.90 36.84 12.42
N ALA A 255 -25.22 36.67 12.23
CA ALA A 255 -26.19 37.77 12.26
C ALA A 255 -26.63 38.19 13.68
N LYS A 256 -26.14 37.53 14.75
CA LYS A 256 -26.40 37.92 16.14
C LYS A 256 -25.11 38.35 16.84
N PRO A 257 -24.91 39.65 17.13
CA PRO A 257 -23.96 40.04 18.16
C PRO A 257 -24.63 39.78 19.53
N SER A 258 -24.67 38.52 19.98
CA SER A 258 -24.93 38.26 21.39
C SER A 258 -23.63 38.52 22.15
N SER A 259 -23.62 39.68 22.78
CA SER A 259 -22.93 39.94 24.04
C SER A 259 -22.78 38.67 24.88
N SER A 260 -21.57 38.52 25.43
CA SER A 260 -21.13 37.61 26.51
C SER A 260 -21.13 36.10 26.26
N GLU A 261 -19.96 35.51 26.52
CA GLU A 261 -19.73 34.10 26.89
C GLU A 261 -19.67 33.04 25.76
N ALA A 262 -18.60 33.09 24.96
CA ALA A 262 -18.09 31.91 24.25
C ALA A 262 -16.57 31.98 24.01
N GLU A 263 -15.80 32.52 24.95
CA GLU A 263 -14.34 32.36 24.95
C GLU A 263 -13.99 31.00 25.61
N GLY A 264 -13.96 29.92 24.83
CA GLY A 264 -13.62 28.61 25.40
C GLY A 264 -13.27 27.48 24.45
N MET A 265 -13.57 27.54 23.15
CA MET A 265 -13.36 26.40 22.24
C MET A 265 -12.86 26.85 20.87
N GLN A 266 -11.76 27.61 20.81
CA GLN A 266 -11.08 27.91 19.55
C GLN A 266 -9.57 28.12 19.75
N LYS A 267 -8.94 27.19 20.47
CA LYS A 267 -7.48 27.03 20.47
C LYS A 267 -7.12 25.55 20.36
N GLN A 268 -7.49 24.93 19.24
CA GLN A 268 -6.87 23.69 18.74
C GLN A 268 -7.58 23.28 17.42
N LYS A 269 -7.16 23.89 16.30
CA LYS A 269 -7.32 23.32 14.94
C LYS A 269 -6.56 24.12 13.87
N ALA A 270 -5.50 24.81 14.26
CA ALA A 270 -4.61 25.51 13.33
C ALA A 270 -3.41 24.64 12.92
N GLU A 271 -3.63 23.34 12.68
CA GLU A 271 -2.59 22.50 12.08
C GLU A 271 -3.05 22.03 10.70
N GLY A 272 -2.48 22.67 9.68
CA GLY A 272 -2.59 22.31 8.26
C GLY A 272 -3.70 23.01 7.47
N GLN A 273 -3.94 24.31 7.62
CA GLN A 273 -4.72 25.04 6.62
C GLN A 273 -3.95 25.04 5.30
N VAL A 274 -4.51 24.43 4.26
CA VAL A 274 -4.00 24.56 2.90
C VAL A 274 -4.58 25.87 2.33
N PRO A 275 -3.76 26.83 1.88
CA PRO A 275 -4.28 28.07 1.31
C PRO A 275 -5.16 27.81 0.08
N ALA A 276 -6.17 28.65 -0.14
CA ALA A 276 -7.16 28.51 -1.24
C ALA A 276 -6.55 28.39 -2.65
N GLN A 277 -5.28 28.76 -2.82
CA GLN A 277 -4.53 28.61 -4.08
C GLN A 277 -4.09 27.17 -4.36
N ASP A 278 -4.10 26.29 -3.35
CA ASP A 278 -3.62 24.91 -3.45
C ASP A 278 -4.73 23.88 -3.71
N LEU A 279 -6.02 24.23 -3.67
CA LEU A 279 -7.09 23.25 -4.00
C LEU A 279 -6.93 22.66 -5.41
N LYS A 280 -6.49 23.48 -6.38
CA LYS A 280 -6.24 23.04 -7.76
C LYS A 280 -4.94 22.22 -7.90
N SER A 281 -3.92 22.45 -7.06
CA SER A 281 -2.66 21.70 -7.13
C SER A 281 -2.84 20.26 -6.66
N LEU A 282 -3.80 20.00 -5.77
CA LEU A 282 -4.11 18.66 -5.23
C LEU A 282 -4.83 17.74 -6.24
N LEU A 283 -5.41 18.28 -7.31
CA LEU A 283 -6.07 17.52 -8.38
C LEU A 283 -5.08 16.97 -9.43
N THR A 284 -3.89 17.58 -9.55
CA THR A 284 -2.91 17.17 -10.56
C THR A 284 -2.06 15.98 -10.09
N PRO A 285 -1.79 14.97 -10.95
CA PRO A 285 -0.81 13.94 -10.65
C PRO A 285 0.58 14.57 -10.67
N HIS A 286 1.25 14.69 -9.52
CA HIS A 286 2.65 15.14 -9.48
C HIS A 286 3.61 14.02 -9.91
N PRO A 287 4.41 14.24 -10.97
CA PRO A 287 5.82 13.86 -10.96
C PRO A 287 6.64 15.11 -10.62
N LYS A 288 7.23 15.16 -9.43
CA LYS A 288 8.24 16.17 -9.11
C LYS A 288 9.52 15.81 -9.86
N LEU A 289 9.72 16.35 -11.06
CA LEU A 289 11.05 16.38 -11.68
C LEU A 289 11.93 17.33 -10.85
N ARG A 290 13.03 16.80 -10.32
CA ARG A 290 14.07 17.59 -9.67
C ARG A 290 14.57 18.62 -10.69
N ARG A 291 14.38 19.90 -10.42
CA ARG A 291 15.10 20.97 -11.13
C ARG A 291 16.58 20.85 -10.72
N THR A 292 17.44 20.49 -11.66
CA THR A 292 18.88 20.61 -11.48
C THR A 292 19.25 22.09 -11.33
N PRO A 293 20.24 22.45 -10.50
CA PRO A 293 20.68 23.84 -10.37
C PRO A 293 21.23 24.34 -11.70
N ARG A 294 20.75 25.50 -12.16
CA ARG A 294 21.22 26.17 -13.37
C ARG A 294 22.58 26.81 -13.06
N VAL A 295 23.67 26.14 -13.43
CA VAL A 295 25.02 26.73 -13.40
C VAL A 295 25.10 27.79 -14.51
N PRO A 296 25.55 29.03 -14.24
CA PRO A 296 25.80 30.02 -15.28
C PRO A 296 27.01 29.59 -16.12
N VAL A 297 26.84 29.44 -17.43
CA VAL A 297 27.95 29.23 -18.37
C VAL A 297 28.55 30.59 -18.72
N PRO A 298 29.87 30.80 -18.56
CA PRO A 298 30.54 32.02 -19.01
C PRO A 298 30.54 32.13 -20.54
N LEU A 299 30.30 33.34 -21.05
CA LEU A 299 30.46 33.68 -22.46
C LEU A 299 31.95 33.81 -22.75
N GLU A 300 32.54 32.85 -23.48
CA GLU A 300 33.80 33.07 -24.20
C GLU A 300 33.69 32.67 -25.67
N GLU A 301 34.00 33.69 -26.45
CA GLU A 301 34.57 33.82 -27.80
C GLU A 301 34.45 32.68 -28.82
N HIS A 302 33.92 33.09 -29.97
CA HIS A 302 33.84 32.35 -31.23
C HIS A 302 35.21 31.83 -31.71
N VAL A 303 35.32 30.50 -31.85
CA VAL A 303 36.26 29.84 -32.76
C VAL A 303 35.45 29.08 -33.80
N PRO A 304 35.65 29.30 -35.12
CA PRO A 304 34.83 28.69 -36.15
C PRO A 304 35.17 27.21 -36.35
N LEU A 305 34.18 26.33 -36.16
CA LEU A 305 34.30 24.90 -36.48
C LEU A 305 34.17 24.68 -37.99
N GLN A 306 35.25 24.17 -38.59
CA GLN A 306 35.29 23.63 -39.94
C GLN A 306 34.43 22.35 -40.02
N LEU A 307 33.44 22.36 -40.91
CA LEU A 307 32.63 21.19 -41.28
C LEU A 307 33.50 20.17 -42.04
N HIS A 308 33.98 19.13 -41.34
CA HIS A 308 34.42 17.91 -42.01
C HIS A 308 33.19 17.10 -42.43
N VAL A 309 32.99 17.00 -43.74
CA VAL A 309 32.06 16.04 -44.36
C VAL A 309 32.63 14.65 -44.14
N VAL A 310 32.03 13.87 -43.24
CA VAL A 310 32.29 12.43 -43.12
C VAL A 310 31.17 11.70 -43.84
N ALA A 311 31.56 10.92 -44.86
CA ALA A 311 30.69 10.13 -45.70
C ALA A 311 29.93 9.05 -44.89
N PRO A 312 28.68 8.68 -45.28
CA PRO A 312 27.99 7.56 -44.66
C PRO A 312 28.63 6.23 -45.10
N LEU A 313 29.08 5.45 -44.11
CA LEU A 313 29.48 4.06 -44.31
C LEU A 313 28.25 3.23 -44.72
N LEU A 314 28.17 2.91 -46.00
CA LEU A 314 27.32 1.84 -46.52
C LEU A 314 27.93 0.49 -46.10
N LEU A 315 27.29 -0.19 -45.14
CA LEU A 315 27.54 -1.61 -44.91
C LEU A 315 26.63 -2.41 -45.84
N VAL A 316 27.22 -2.94 -46.91
CA VAL A 316 26.60 -3.90 -47.83
C VAL A 316 26.43 -5.24 -47.11
N PRO A 317 25.23 -5.85 -47.06
CA PRO A 317 25.07 -7.23 -46.62
C PRO A 317 25.45 -8.21 -47.76
N PRO A 318 26.10 -9.35 -47.44
CA PRO A 318 26.41 -10.36 -48.44
C PRO A 318 25.13 -11.04 -48.95
N ALA A 319 25.15 -11.33 -50.26
CA ALA A 319 24.07 -11.96 -51.00
C ALA A 319 23.76 -13.38 -50.50
N GLY A 320 22.47 -13.70 -50.36
CA GLY A 320 21.97 -15.08 -50.37
C GLY A 320 21.10 -15.49 -49.19
N ALA A 321 19.88 -14.96 -49.08
CA ALA A 321 18.69 -15.68 -48.58
C ALA A 321 17.42 -14.80 -48.77
N PRO A 322 16.30 -15.36 -49.29
CA PRO A 322 15.06 -14.60 -49.50
C PRO A 322 14.29 -14.35 -48.18
N PRO A 323 13.58 -13.21 -48.05
CA PRO A 323 12.76 -12.92 -46.88
C PRO A 323 11.38 -13.61 -46.95
N PRO A 324 10.86 -14.21 -45.86
CA PRO A 324 9.47 -14.63 -45.79
C PRO A 324 8.63 -13.55 -45.10
N MET A 325 8.11 -12.60 -45.88
CA MET A 325 6.91 -11.83 -45.51
C MET A 325 6.19 -11.36 -46.78
N ALA A 326 5.52 -12.31 -47.44
CA ALA A 326 4.52 -12.06 -48.47
C ALA A 326 3.66 -13.31 -48.68
N GLN A 327 2.88 -13.72 -47.67
CA GLN A 327 1.78 -14.69 -47.82
C GLN A 327 0.84 -14.61 -46.61
N ALA A 328 -0.03 -13.60 -46.59
CA ALA A 328 -1.28 -13.63 -45.82
C ALA A 328 -2.28 -12.55 -46.27
N ALA A 329 -2.26 -12.18 -47.56
CA ALA A 329 -3.21 -11.25 -48.14
C ALA A 329 -3.60 -11.75 -49.54
N GLN A 330 -4.22 -12.93 -49.60
CA GLN A 330 -5.03 -13.41 -50.73
C GLN A 330 -5.66 -14.77 -50.37
N ALA A 331 -6.77 -14.72 -49.62
CA ALA A 331 -7.77 -15.78 -49.56
C ALA A 331 -9.08 -15.17 -49.02
N VAL A 332 -9.68 -14.28 -49.84
CA VAL A 332 -11.11 -13.97 -49.74
C VAL A 332 -11.79 -14.92 -50.72
N GLN A 333 -12.48 -15.93 -50.20
CA GLN A 333 -13.60 -16.58 -50.88
C GLN A 333 -14.46 -17.33 -49.85
N GLU A 334 -15.70 -16.87 -49.76
CA GLU A 334 -16.93 -17.50 -49.23
C GLU A 334 -17.02 -17.88 -47.74
N LEU A 335 -17.73 -17.02 -47.00
CA LEU A 335 -18.43 -17.35 -45.75
C LEU A 335 -19.60 -18.32 -46.04
N PRO A 336 -19.74 -19.43 -45.30
CA PRO A 336 -21.01 -20.15 -45.25
C PRO A 336 -21.99 -19.45 -44.28
N ALA A 337 -23.27 -19.43 -44.65
CA ALA A 337 -24.37 -18.83 -43.90
C ALA A 337 -24.53 -19.43 -42.48
N PRO A 338 -25.04 -18.66 -41.50
CA PRO A 338 -25.23 -19.13 -40.14
C PRO A 338 -26.37 -20.17 -40.06
N LEU A 339 -26.10 -21.29 -39.38
CA LEU A 339 -27.08 -22.34 -39.09
C LEU A 339 -28.11 -21.89 -38.04
N PRO A 340 -29.37 -22.37 -38.09
CA PRO A 340 -30.44 -21.95 -37.19
C PRO A 340 -30.24 -22.53 -35.78
N LEU A 341 -30.63 -21.74 -34.76
CA LEU A 341 -30.73 -22.19 -33.37
C LEU A 341 -31.79 -23.30 -33.22
N PRO A 342 -31.55 -24.32 -32.39
CA PRO A 342 -32.54 -25.36 -32.13
C PRO A 342 -33.68 -24.85 -31.24
N ASP A 343 -34.91 -25.10 -31.68
CA ASP A 343 -36.15 -24.89 -30.93
C ASP A 343 -36.15 -25.68 -29.61
N VAL A 344 -36.26 -24.97 -28.48
CA VAL A 344 -36.57 -25.56 -27.19
C VAL A 344 -38.09 -25.53 -27.01
N PRO A 345 -38.76 -26.68 -26.82
CA PRO A 345 -40.21 -26.72 -26.68
C PRO A 345 -40.65 -26.12 -25.34
N VAL A 346 -41.55 -25.14 -25.44
CA VAL A 346 -42.34 -24.57 -24.36
C VAL A 346 -43.26 -25.67 -23.80
N GLN A 347 -43.00 -26.13 -22.57
CA GLN A 347 -44.02 -26.77 -21.75
C GLN A 347 -44.61 -25.74 -20.79
N ALA A 348 -45.91 -25.52 -20.97
CA ALA A 348 -46.77 -24.80 -20.05
C ALA A 348 -46.91 -25.58 -18.73
N GLY A 349 -46.59 -24.92 -17.62
CA GLY A 349 -46.83 -25.41 -16.26
C GLY A 349 -47.09 -24.24 -15.33
N SER A 350 -48.29 -24.22 -14.75
CA SER A 350 -48.89 -23.21 -13.87
C SER A 350 -48.03 -22.78 -12.66
N PRO A 351 -48.29 -21.59 -12.09
CA PRO A 351 -47.46 -20.99 -11.04
C PRO A 351 -47.77 -21.56 -9.65
N PRO A 352 -46.77 -21.78 -8.77
CA PRO A 352 -47.01 -21.94 -7.35
C PRO A 352 -46.79 -20.60 -6.62
N THR A 353 -47.91 -20.06 -6.14
CA THR A 353 -48.17 -19.55 -4.79
C THR A 353 -47.02 -18.90 -4.02
N MET A 354 -47.21 -17.60 -3.85
CA MET A 354 -46.69 -16.72 -2.80
C MET A 354 -46.82 -17.36 -1.41
N ASN A 355 -45.70 -17.70 -0.77
CA ASN A 355 -45.65 -18.02 0.66
C ASN A 355 -44.97 -16.88 1.41
N GLN A 356 -45.74 -16.29 2.32
CA GLN A 356 -45.33 -15.28 3.30
C GLN A 356 -44.29 -15.85 4.27
N PRO A 357 -43.44 -15.00 4.88
CA PRO A 357 -42.63 -15.40 6.00
C PRO A 357 -43.52 -15.68 7.21
N VAL A 358 -43.47 -16.91 7.72
CA VAL A 358 -44.07 -17.31 8.99
C VAL A 358 -43.31 -16.62 10.12
N GLN A 359 -44.07 -15.94 10.97
CA GLN A 359 -43.66 -15.41 12.26
C GLN A 359 -43.11 -16.54 13.15
N GLN A 360 -41.90 -16.38 13.69
CA GLN A 360 -41.48 -17.09 14.88
C GLN A 360 -41.35 -16.07 16.02
N GLU A 361 -42.36 -16.07 16.89
CA GLU A 361 -42.27 -15.53 18.24
C GLU A 361 -41.67 -16.57 19.21
N PRO A 362 -41.13 -16.13 20.35
CA PRO A 362 -40.12 -16.86 21.11
C PRO A 362 -40.74 -17.84 22.12
N ALA A 363 -40.15 -19.03 22.22
CA ALA A 363 -40.43 -19.97 23.31
C ALA A 363 -39.51 -19.70 24.50
N LYS A 364 -40.17 -19.42 25.62
CA LYS A 364 -39.67 -19.31 26.99
C LYS A 364 -38.97 -20.59 27.44
N SER A 365 -37.88 -20.46 28.19
CA SER A 365 -37.52 -21.44 29.22
C SER A 365 -37.14 -20.69 30.49
N ALA A 366 -37.89 -21.00 31.54
CA ALA A 366 -37.76 -20.45 32.88
C ALA A 366 -36.66 -21.18 33.68
N ASP A 367 -36.00 -20.38 34.52
CA ASP A 367 -35.59 -20.55 35.92
C ASP A 367 -35.59 -21.92 36.62
N PHE A 368 -34.74 -21.97 37.66
CA PHE A 368 -34.51 -22.92 38.78
C PHE A 368 -33.14 -23.62 38.67
N TYR A 369 -32.19 -23.58 39.63
CA TYR A 369 -32.14 -23.12 41.02
C TYR A 369 -30.69 -22.73 41.43
N ASN A 370 -30.61 -21.84 42.42
CA ASN A 370 -29.44 -21.46 43.21
C ASN A 370 -28.79 -22.61 44.02
N ALA A 371 -27.49 -22.48 44.27
CA ALA A 371 -26.83 -22.77 45.55
C ALA A 371 -25.64 -21.78 45.66
N GLU A 372 -25.79 -20.65 46.36
CA GLU A 372 -25.41 -20.46 47.77
C GLU A 372 -24.03 -21.02 48.14
N VAL A 373 -23.02 -20.14 48.17
CA VAL A 373 -22.04 -20.04 49.27
C VAL A 373 -21.69 -18.56 49.45
N SER A 374 -21.97 -18.06 50.65
CA SER A 374 -21.71 -16.70 51.13
C SER A 374 -20.27 -16.54 51.67
N PRO A 375 -19.83 -15.30 51.95
CA PRO A 375 -18.43 -14.88 52.04
C PRO A 375 -17.85 -14.99 53.46
N GLY A 376 -16.51 -15.02 53.53
CA GLY A 376 -15.74 -14.87 54.76
C GLY A 376 -14.79 -13.67 54.65
N ASP A 377 -14.87 -12.83 55.66
CA ASP A 377 -14.15 -11.57 55.91
C ASP A 377 -12.67 -11.76 56.32
N GLU A 378 -12.02 -10.61 56.50
CA GLU A 378 -10.76 -10.31 57.22
C GLU A 378 -9.47 -10.34 56.37
N GLU A 379 -8.50 -9.44 56.50
CA GLU A 379 -8.35 -8.15 57.18
C GLU A 379 -7.03 -7.53 56.66
N THR A 380 -6.98 -6.20 56.63
CA THR A 380 -5.83 -5.29 56.84
C THR A 380 -4.42 -5.58 56.29
N GLY A 381 -3.86 -4.57 55.60
CA GLY A 381 -2.43 -4.51 55.29
C GLY A 381 -2.00 -3.20 54.64
N SER A 382 -2.10 -2.09 55.37
CA SER A 382 -1.48 -0.81 55.00
C SER A 382 0.04 -0.88 55.14
N ILE A 383 0.79 -0.49 54.10
CA ILE A 383 2.16 0.03 54.26
C ILE A 383 2.33 1.28 53.39
N ASN A 384 2.40 2.40 54.08
CA ASN A 384 2.99 3.67 53.66
C ASN A 384 4.51 3.51 53.59
N VAL A 385 5.16 4.03 52.54
CA VAL A 385 6.51 4.62 52.67
C VAL A 385 6.58 5.86 51.79
N SER A 386 6.85 6.99 52.45
CA SER A 386 7.10 8.30 51.87
C SER A 386 8.51 8.40 51.28
N SER A 387 8.62 9.29 50.29
CA SER A 387 9.66 10.29 50.04
C SER A 387 11.08 10.04 50.56
N ASP A 388 12.06 10.18 49.66
CA ASP A 388 13.08 11.23 49.80
C ASP A 388 13.66 11.63 48.44
N ASN A 389 13.83 12.95 48.31
CA ASN A 389 14.53 13.64 47.23
C ASN A 389 16.04 13.37 47.31
N ASP A 390 16.73 13.42 46.18
CA ASP A 390 17.95 14.23 46.11
C ASP A 390 18.28 14.62 44.66
N ASP A 391 18.42 15.92 44.49
CA ASP A 391 19.03 16.62 43.37
C ASP A 391 20.52 16.28 43.27
N SER A 392 21.08 16.23 42.05
CA SER A 392 22.35 16.91 41.71
C SER A 392 22.69 16.76 40.21
N ASP A 393 22.90 17.93 39.60
CA ASP A 393 23.66 18.21 38.37
C ASP A 393 24.94 17.35 38.22
N ASP A 394 25.37 17.02 37.00
CA ASP A 394 26.13 17.94 36.13
C ASP A 394 26.85 17.23 34.96
N SER A 395 26.95 17.96 33.85
CA SER A 395 28.02 17.96 32.83
C SER A 395 28.25 16.77 31.87
N ASP A 396 27.99 17.06 30.59
CA ASP A 396 28.94 17.06 29.46
C ASP A 396 30.06 16.00 29.39
N TYR A 397 30.13 15.26 28.27
CA TYR A 397 31.25 15.34 27.32
C TYR A 397 31.00 14.50 26.05
N LEU A 398 30.93 15.17 24.89
CA LEU A 398 31.25 14.63 23.56
C LEU A 398 32.77 14.73 23.34
N PRO A 399 33.35 13.92 22.45
CA PRO A 399 33.47 14.36 21.05
C PRO A 399 32.70 13.50 20.03
#